data_AF-A0A1G2TI83-F1
#
_entry.id   AF-A0A1G2TI83-F1
#
_cell.length_a   1.000
_cell.length_b   1.000
_cell.length_c   1.000
_cell.angle_alpha   90.00
_cell.angle_beta   90.00
_cell.angle_gamma   90.00
#
_symmetry.space_group_name_H-M   'P 1'
#
loop_
_entity.id
_entity.type
_entity.pdbx_description
1 polymer ?
#
loop_
_entity_poly.entity_id
_entity_poly.type
_entity_poly.pdbx_seq_one_letter_code
_entity_poly.pdbx_strand_id
1 'polypeptide(L)'
;MNEEYYHKDIFGTVVDVNLGAVEKEEERPLFDKKGREFNIFALTDALGERKKKETWILYQKALSAGLSAEEIFFKIVWQVKSMLIAARTKNVEETDMKPFPYSKAKSFLKNFKLEELEKFSENLVIGYHQARRGEREIETLVEKILLKL
;
A
#
# COMPACT_ATOMS: atom_id res chain seq x y z
N MET A 1 34.91 10.01 12.78
CA MET A 1 35.40 8.67 12.41
C MET A 1 34.15 7.86 12.16
N ASN A 2 33.66 7.90 10.93
CA ASN A 2 32.33 7.42 10.57
C ASN A 2 32.48 5.97 10.10
N GLU A 3 32.03 5.02 10.92
CA GLU A 3 31.85 3.64 10.48
C GLU A 3 30.63 3.61 9.56
N GLU A 4 30.88 3.66 8.26
CA GLU A 4 29.90 3.32 7.23
C GLU A 4 29.47 1.86 7.46
N TYR A 5 28.18 1.67 7.69
CA TYR A 5 27.55 0.36 7.86
C TYR A 5 27.56 -0.38 6.51
N TYR A 6 28.66 -1.06 6.20
CA TYR A 6 28.72 -1.96 5.04
C TYR A 6 28.00 -3.27 5.36
N HIS A 7 26.95 -3.60 4.60
CA HIS A 7 26.33 -4.92 4.63
C HIS A 7 27.29 -5.93 3.98
N LYS A 8 27.95 -6.75 4.82
CA LYS A 8 28.74 -7.90 4.34
C LYS A 8 27.81 -9.07 4.04
N ASP A 9 28.06 -9.77 2.94
CA ASP A 9 27.37 -11.04 2.68
C ASP A 9 27.83 -12.14 3.66
N ILE A 10 27.20 -13.32 3.55
CA ILE A 10 27.55 -14.50 4.36
C ILE A 10 28.99 -15.01 4.14
N PHE A 11 29.70 -14.47 3.15
CA PHE A 11 31.10 -14.79 2.84
C PHE A 11 32.06 -13.66 3.26
N GLY A 12 31.56 -12.62 3.92
CA GLY A 12 32.36 -11.50 4.42
C GLY A 12 32.80 -10.51 3.34
N THR A 13 32.26 -10.64 2.12
CA THR A 13 32.52 -9.71 1.03
C THR A 13 31.67 -8.46 1.24
N VAL A 14 32.28 -7.27 1.09
CA VAL A 14 31.52 -6.02 1.04
C VAL A 14 30.75 -6.03 -0.28
N VAL A 15 29.45 -6.24 -0.19
CA VAL A 15 28.55 -6.19 -1.35
C VAL A 15 27.84 -4.85 -1.28
N ASP A 16 28.50 -3.82 -1.77
CA ASP A 16 27.80 -2.59 -2.10
C ASP A 16 26.91 -2.89 -3.30
N VAL A 17 25.69 -3.34 -3.03
CA VAL A 17 24.66 -3.45 -4.07
C VAL A 17 24.36 -2.01 -4.49
N ASN A 18 25.06 -1.54 -5.52
CA ASN A 18 24.71 -0.33 -6.22
C ASN A 18 23.39 -0.62 -6.93
N LEU A 19 22.27 -0.34 -6.26
CA LEU A 19 20.91 -0.52 -6.76
C LEU A 19 20.57 0.41 -7.95
N GLY A 20 21.57 1.08 -8.54
CA GLY A 20 21.37 2.18 -9.46
C GLY A 20 20.72 3.36 -8.77
N ALA A 21 20.51 4.45 -9.51
CA ALA A 21 19.52 5.43 -9.08
C ALA A 21 18.19 4.67 -8.98
N VAL A 22 17.60 4.59 -7.78
CA VAL A 22 16.20 4.18 -7.63
C VAL A 22 15.42 5.08 -8.57
N GLU A 23 14.96 4.53 -9.70
CA GLU A 23 14.14 5.27 -10.64
C GLU A 23 13.04 5.89 -9.78
N LYS A 24 12.88 7.22 -9.87
CA LYS A 24 11.76 7.88 -9.21
C LYS A 24 10.53 7.10 -9.67
N GLU A 25 9.88 6.40 -8.75
CA GLU A 25 8.60 5.76 -8.99
C GLU A 25 7.64 6.90 -9.31
N GLU A 26 7.55 7.26 -10.60
CA GLU A 26 6.56 8.17 -11.11
C GLU A 26 5.23 7.50 -10.83
N GLU A 27 4.37 8.19 -10.09
CA GLU A 27 3.02 7.73 -9.77
C GLU A 27 2.27 7.58 -11.09
N ARG A 28 2.34 6.40 -11.71
CA ARG A 28 1.64 6.13 -12.96
C ARG A 28 0.14 6.14 -12.66
N PRO A 29 -0.64 7.02 -13.33
CA PRO A 29 -2.08 7.01 -13.19
C PRO A 29 -2.62 5.67 -13.68
N LEU A 30 -3.66 5.18 -13.01
CA LEU A 30 -4.40 4.02 -13.49
C LEU A 30 -5.43 4.50 -14.51
N PHE A 31 -5.56 3.80 -15.61
CA PHE A 31 -6.48 4.15 -16.70
C PHE A 31 -7.66 3.18 -16.74
N ASP A 32 -8.84 3.69 -17.06
CA ASP A 32 -10.01 2.88 -17.37
C ASP A 32 -9.87 2.22 -18.77
N LYS A 33 -10.78 1.32 -19.11
CA LYS A 33 -10.87 0.70 -20.46
C LYS A 33 -10.97 1.70 -21.61
N LYS A 34 -11.32 2.96 -21.34
CA LYS A 34 -11.46 4.05 -22.32
C LYS A 34 -10.23 4.97 -22.33
N GLY A 35 -9.16 4.61 -21.62
CA GLY A 35 -7.92 5.40 -21.55
C GLY A 35 -8.03 6.67 -20.71
N ARG A 36 -9.07 6.80 -19.88
CA ARG A 36 -9.24 7.94 -18.98
C ARG A 36 -8.67 7.61 -17.61
N GLU A 37 -8.04 8.59 -16.99
CA GLU A 37 -7.51 8.44 -15.64
C GLU A 37 -8.63 8.09 -14.65
N PHE A 38 -8.46 6.98 -13.93
CA PHE A 38 -9.34 6.56 -12.87
C PHE A 38 -8.82 7.09 -11.53
N ASN A 39 -9.64 7.84 -10.81
CA ASN A 39 -9.27 8.36 -9.49
C ASN A 39 -9.26 7.24 -8.44
N ILE A 40 -8.19 6.46 -8.43
CA ILE A 40 -7.98 5.38 -7.46
C ILE A 40 -7.74 5.91 -6.04
N PHE A 41 -7.30 7.17 -5.91
CA PHE A 41 -7.08 7.79 -4.60
C PHE A 41 -8.38 7.99 -3.81
N ALA A 42 -9.53 8.15 -4.48
CA ALA A 42 -10.82 8.17 -3.81
C ALA A 42 -11.07 6.87 -3.01
N LEU A 43 -10.64 5.71 -3.54
CA LEU A 43 -10.77 4.42 -2.87
C LEU A 43 -9.87 4.35 -1.63
N THR A 44 -8.61 4.77 -1.74
CA THR A 44 -7.67 4.77 -0.61
C THR A 44 -8.07 5.77 0.46
N ASP A 45 -8.67 6.90 0.07
CA ASP A 45 -9.19 7.91 0.99
C ASP A 45 -10.39 7.38 1.76
N ALA A 46 -11.37 6.80 1.07
CA ALA A 46 -12.52 6.18 1.71
C ALA A 46 -12.09 5.07 2.70
N LEU A 47 -11.06 4.30 2.35
CA LEU A 47 -10.46 3.29 3.22
C LEU A 47 -9.84 3.93 4.48
N GLY A 48 -9.01 4.97 4.34
CA GLY A 48 -8.41 5.69 5.46
C GLY A 48 -9.43 6.44 6.33
N GLU A 49 -10.55 6.86 5.76
CA GLU A 49 -11.69 7.45 6.47
C GLU A 49 -12.62 6.42 7.10
N ARG A 50 -12.33 5.11 6.98
CA ARG A 50 -13.19 4.02 7.44
C ARG A 50 -14.61 4.01 6.87
N LYS A 51 -14.81 4.57 5.68
CA LYS A 51 -16.10 4.58 5.01
C LYS A 51 -16.34 3.26 4.27
N LYS A 52 -16.48 2.15 5.02
CA LYS A 52 -16.63 0.77 4.50
C LYS A 52 -17.51 0.64 3.26
N LYS A 53 -18.75 1.16 3.33
CA LYS A 53 -19.71 1.11 2.21
C LYS A 53 -19.18 1.86 0.99
N GLU A 54 -18.62 3.05 1.19
CA GLU A 54 -18.04 3.87 0.13
C GLU A 54 -16.82 3.18 -0.48
N THR A 55 -15.93 2.63 0.34
CA THR A 55 -14.75 1.88 -0.11
C THR A 55 -15.15 0.70 -0.99
N TRP A 56 -16.18 -0.06 -0.59
CA TRP A 56 -16.68 -1.19 -1.39
C TRP A 56 -17.32 -0.73 -2.71
N ILE A 57 -18.12 0.34 -2.69
CA ILE A 57 -18.71 0.91 -3.93
C ILE A 57 -17.61 1.38 -4.88
N LEU A 58 -16.58 2.07 -4.38
CA LEU A 58 -15.46 2.54 -5.19
C LEU A 58 -14.63 1.38 -5.74
N TYR A 59 -14.48 0.29 -4.99
CA TYR A 59 -13.84 -0.94 -5.45
C TYR A 59 -14.61 -1.55 -6.65
N GLN A 60 -15.92 -1.70 -6.53
CA GLN A 60 -16.76 -2.22 -7.61
C GLN A 60 -16.75 -1.30 -8.85
N LYS A 61 -16.70 0.03 -8.65
CA LYS A 61 -16.53 1.00 -9.74
C LYS A 61 -15.18 0.84 -10.45
N ALA A 62 -14.11 0.59 -9.70
CA ALA A 62 -12.77 0.37 -10.26
C ALA A 62 -12.72 -0.90 -11.12
N LEU A 63 -13.28 -2.01 -10.63
CA LEU A 63 -13.41 -3.25 -11.41
C LEU A 63 -14.25 -3.04 -12.67
N SER A 64 -15.39 -2.34 -12.55
CA SER A 64 -16.27 -2.01 -13.68
C SER A 64 -15.58 -1.12 -14.72
N ALA A 65 -14.68 -0.24 -14.28
CA ALA A 65 -13.83 0.57 -15.13
C ALA A 65 -12.71 -0.23 -15.81
N GLY A 66 -12.48 -1.47 -15.39
CA GLY A 66 -11.54 -2.43 -15.97
C GLY A 66 -10.16 -2.47 -15.36
N LEU A 67 -9.98 -1.85 -14.19
CA LEU A 67 -8.78 -2.05 -13.39
C LEU A 67 -8.78 -3.49 -12.89
N SER A 68 -7.61 -4.13 -12.90
CA SER A 68 -7.48 -5.46 -12.29
C SER A 68 -7.55 -5.35 -10.77
N ALA A 69 -8.09 -6.39 -10.13
CA ALA A 69 -8.10 -6.44 -8.66
C ALA A 69 -6.69 -6.44 -8.06
N GLU A 70 -5.68 -6.91 -8.79
CA GLU A 70 -4.29 -6.89 -8.36
C GLU A 70 -3.73 -5.46 -8.31
N GLU A 71 -3.99 -4.63 -9.32
CA GLU A 71 -3.61 -3.21 -9.30
C GLU A 71 -4.26 -2.47 -8.14
N ILE A 72 -5.56 -2.71 -7.91
CA ILE A 72 -6.30 -2.12 -6.80
C ILE A 72 -5.75 -2.61 -5.46
N PHE A 73 -5.45 -3.91 -5.35
CA PHE A 73 -4.86 -4.52 -4.17
C PHE A 73 -3.56 -3.84 -3.78
N PHE A 74 -2.63 -3.61 -4.72
CA PHE A 74 -1.38 -2.93 -4.40
C PHE A 74 -1.58 -1.48 -3.96
N LYS A 75 -2.57 -0.75 -4.50
CA LYS A 75 -2.91 0.59 -3.99
C LYS A 75 -3.41 0.55 -2.54
N ILE A 76 -4.19 -0.46 -2.17
CA ILE A 76 -4.61 -0.69 -0.78
C ILE A 76 -3.39 -1.00 0.11
N VAL A 77 -2.48 -1.89 -0.33
CA VAL A 77 -1.24 -2.21 0.39
C VAL A 77 -0.40 -0.95 0.63
N TRP A 78 -0.21 -0.12 -0.39
CA TRP A 78 0.53 1.13 -0.28
C TRP A 78 -0.10 2.08 0.74
N GLN A 79 -1.43 2.21 0.74
CA GLN A 79 -2.14 3.05 1.71
C GLN A 79 -1.96 2.54 3.15
N VAL A 80 -2.15 1.25 3.39
CA VAL A 80 -1.98 0.65 4.72
C VAL A 80 -0.53 0.74 5.19
N LYS A 81 0.44 0.46 4.32
CA LYS A 81 1.88 0.64 4.59
C LYS A 81 2.19 2.08 4.97
N SER A 82 1.67 3.04 4.22
CA SER A 82 1.85 4.47 4.49
C SER A 82 1.32 4.87 5.87
N MET A 83 0.15 4.35 6.24
CA MET A 83 -0.42 4.56 7.58
C MET A 83 0.45 3.93 8.67
N LEU A 84 0.94 2.70 8.48
CA LEU A 84 1.83 2.06 9.45
C LEU A 84 3.14 2.83 9.65
N ILE A 85 3.75 3.33 8.57
CA ILE A 85 4.95 4.18 8.65
C ILE A 85 4.64 5.46 9.43
N ALA A 86 3.55 6.15 9.07
CA ALA A 86 3.15 7.40 9.73
C ALA A 86 2.80 7.20 11.22
N ALA A 87 2.32 6.01 11.61
CA ALA A 87 2.01 5.64 12.99
C ALA A 87 3.25 5.38 13.84
N ARG A 88 4.33 4.88 13.22
CA ARG A 88 5.58 4.51 13.90
C ARG A 88 6.65 5.61 13.90
N THR A 89 6.41 6.69 13.17
CA THR A 89 7.34 7.81 13.03
C THR A 89 6.72 9.11 13.51
N LYS A 90 7.56 10.08 13.90
CA LYS A 90 7.09 11.37 14.39
C LYS A 90 6.83 12.34 13.25
N ASN A 91 7.74 12.38 12.28
CA ASN A 91 7.73 13.35 11.20
C ASN A 91 8.10 12.68 9.87
N VAL A 92 8.02 13.45 8.77
CA VAL A 92 8.30 12.91 7.43
C VAL A 92 9.79 12.69 7.21
N GLU A 93 10.64 13.46 7.88
CA GLU A 93 12.10 13.44 7.76
C GLU A 93 12.71 12.13 8.28
N GLU A 94 12.02 11.42 9.17
CA GLU A 94 12.35 10.06 9.60
C GLU A 94 12.04 8.99 8.52
N THR A 95 11.54 9.38 7.34
CA THR A 95 11.08 8.45 6.29
C THR A 95 11.55 8.86 4.90
N ASP A 96 11.63 7.89 4.00
CA ASP A 96 11.84 8.14 2.56
C ASP A 96 10.53 8.54 1.82
N MET A 97 9.46 8.86 2.54
CA MET A 97 8.17 9.21 1.94
C MET A 97 8.10 10.69 1.53
N LYS A 98 7.35 10.97 0.46
CA LYS A 98 6.98 12.35 0.11
C LYS A 98 6.08 12.97 1.23
N PRO A 99 6.14 14.29 1.45
CA PRO A 99 5.33 14.97 2.49
C PRO A 99 3.83 14.79 2.37
N PHE A 100 3.29 14.82 1.15
CA PHE A 100 1.83 14.73 0.94
C PHE A 100 1.25 13.35 1.31
N PRO A 101 1.74 12.21 0.76
CA PRO A 101 1.29 10.88 1.18
C PRO A 101 1.48 10.63 2.68
N TYR A 102 2.60 11.06 3.28
CA TYR A 102 2.86 10.93 4.71
C TYR A 102 1.80 11.67 5.53
N SER A 103 1.60 12.96 5.25
CA SER A 103 0.64 13.80 5.99
C SER A 103 -0.78 13.28 5.86
N LYS A 104 -1.15 12.81 4.66
CA LYS A 104 -2.46 12.22 4.40
C LYS A 104 -2.66 10.94 5.21
N ALA A 105 -1.70 10.02 5.17
CA ALA A 105 -1.73 8.80 5.96
C ALA A 105 -1.82 9.09 7.47
N LYS A 106 -1.04 10.07 7.96
CA LYS A 106 -1.08 10.53 9.36
C LYS A 106 -2.46 11.02 9.77
N SER A 107 -3.15 11.74 8.88
CA SER A 107 -4.50 12.26 9.14
C SER A 107 -5.55 11.16 9.36
N PHE A 108 -5.35 9.98 8.78
CA PHE A 108 -6.25 8.83 8.91
C PHE A 108 -6.03 8.01 10.19
N LEU A 109 -4.89 8.17 10.86
CA LEU A 109 -4.55 7.38 12.05
C LEU A 109 -5.54 7.55 13.20
N LYS A 110 -6.20 8.71 13.30
CA LYS A 110 -7.27 8.94 14.27
C LYS A 110 -8.44 7.95 14.17
N ASN A 111 -8.61 7.28 13.02
CA ASN A 111 -9.68 6.33 12.76
C ASN A 111 -9.29 4.87 13.07
N PHE A 112 -8.02 4.59 13.41
CA PHE A 112 -7.51 3.24 13.54
C PHE A 112 -6.69 3.05 14.82
N LYS A 113 -6.79 1.86 15.40
CA LYS A 113 -5.82 1.39 16.39
C LYS A 113 -4.58 0.84 15.69
N LEU A 114 -3.42 0.93 16.33
CA LEU A 114 -2.17 0.44 15.75
C LEU A 114 -2.23 -1.06 15.49
N GLU A 115 -2.69 -1.84 16.48
CA GLU A 115 -2.78 -3.30 16.41
C GLU A 115 -3.73 -3.76 15.29
N GLU A 116 -4.75 -2.95 15.02
CA GLU A 116 -5.69 -3.22 13.94
C GLU A 116 -5.07 -2.97 12.56
N LEU A 117 -4.28 -1.91 12.39
CA LEU A 117 -3.55 -1.66 11.15
C LEU A 117 -2.50 -2.74 10.89
N GLU A 118 -1.82 -3.21 11.94
CA GLU A 118 -0.87 -4.31 11.85
C GLU A 118 -1.56 -5.60 11.38
N LYS A 119 -2.69 -5.94 12.00
CA LYS A 119 -3.50 -7.10 11.60
C LYS A 119 -4.07 -6.95 10.19
N PHE A 120 -4.44 -5.74 9.78
CA PHE A 120 -4.86 -5.47 8.40
C PHE A 120 -3.70 -5.76 7.44
N SER A 121 -2.52 -5.19 7.69
CA SER A 121 -1.33 -5.45 6.87
C SER A 121 -0.98 -6.93 6.79
N GLU A 122 -1.03 -7.65 7.91
CA GLU A 122 -0.83 -9.10 7.97
C GLU A 122 -1.82 -9.85 7.07
N ASN A 123 -3.12 -9.53 7.15
CA ASN A 123 -4.15 -10.14 6.32
C ASN A 123 -3.95 -9.87 4.82
N LEU A 124 -3.45 -8.69 4.44
CA LEU A 124 -3.12 -8.37 3.05
C LEU A 124 -2.01 -9.28 2.53
N VAL A 125 -0.92 -9.43 3.30
CA VAL A 125 0.24 -10.25 2.91
C VAL A 125 -0.15 -11.73 2.82
N ILE A 126 -0.75 -12.28 3.88
CA ILE A 126 -1.20 -13.69 3.90
C ILE A 126 -2.16 -13.94 2.74
N GLY A 127 -3.16 -13.08 2.58
CA GLY A 127 -4.17 -13.20 1.54
C GLY A 127 -3.56 -13.22 0.14
N TYR A 128 -2.61 -12.33 -0.13
CA TYR A 128 -1.94 -12.27 -1.42
C TYR A 128 -1.16 -13.55 -1.72
N HIS A 129 -0.43 -14.10 -0.74
CA HIS A 129 0.26 -15.37 -0.92
C HIS A 129 -0.72 -16.54 -1.16
N GLN A 130 -1.86 -16.58 -0.46
CA GLN A 130 -2.91 -17.57 -0.73
C GLN A 130 -3.44 -17.44 -2.16
N ALA A 131 -3.68 -16.21 -2.62
CA ALA A 131 -4.15 -15.97 -3.99
C ALA A 131 -3.12 -16.41 -5.05
N ARG A 132 -1.84 -16.09 -4.83
CA ARG A 132 -0.74 -16.52 -5.72
C ARG A 132 -0.51 -18.04 -5.75
N ARG A 133 -0.95 -18.76 -4.71
CA ARG A 133 -0.95 -20.24 -4.68
C ARG A 133 -2.20 -20.86 -5.32
N GLY A 134 -3.13 -20.06 -5.84
CA GLY A 134 -4.38 -20.54 -6.42
C GLY A 134 -5.43 -21.00 -5.39
N GLU A 135 -5.23 -20.69 -4.10
CA GLU A 135 -6.17 -21.07 -3.03
C GLU A 135 -7.40 -20.13 -2.98
N ARG A 136 -7.31 -18.96 -3.63
CA ARG A 136 -8.38 -17.95 -3.66
C ARG A 136 -8.19 -16.96 -4.82
N GLU A 137 -9.29 -16.45 -5.36
CA GLU A 137 -9.27 -15.31 -6.28
C GLU A 137 -8.91 -13.99 -5.58
N ILE A 138 -8.06 -13.18 -6.22
CA ILE A 138 -7.62 -11.88 -5.66
C ILE A 138 -8.78 -10.89 -5.51
N GLU A 139 -9.77 -10.95 -6.42
CA GLU A 139 -11.00 -10.16 -6.33
C GLU A 139 -11.76 -10.45 -5.03
N THR A 140 -12.05 -11.72 -4.78
CA THR A 140 -12.73 -12.17 -3.56
C THR A 140 -11.91 -11.87 -2.30
N LEU A 141 -10.58 -11.94 -2.38
CA LEU A 141 -9.71 -11.57 -1.27
C LEU A 141 -9.88 -10.09 -0.91
N VAL A 142 -9.71 -9.19 -1.89
CA VAL A 142 -9.82 -7.74 -1.68
C VAL A 142 -11.19 -7.40 -1.13
N GLU A 143 -12.25 -7.94 -1.72
CA GLU A 143 -13.61 -7.70 -1.25
C GLU A 143 -13.82 -8.13 0.21
N LYS A 144 -13.38 -9.33 0.59
CA LYS A 144 -13.48 -9.81 1.97
C LYS A 144 -12.70 -8.94 2.95
N ILE A 145 -11.56 -8.41 2.54
CA ILE A 145 -10.75 -7.50 3.36
C ILE A 145 -11.49 -6.17 3.54
N LEU A 146 -12.01 -5.59 2.47
CA LEU A 146 -12.76 -4.33 2.50
C LEU A 146 -14.04 -4.45 3.35
N LEU A 147 -14.71 -5.60 3.31
CA LEU A 147 -15.89 -5.88 4.12
C LEU A 147 -15.59 -6.21 5.59
N LYS A 148 -14.32 -6.26 6.01
CA LYS A 148 -13.91 -6.46 7.41
C LYS A 148 -13.44 -5.18 8.12
N LEU A 149 -13.29 -4.08 7.38
CA LEU A 149 -13.16 -2.71 7.93
C LEU A 149 -14.33 -2.36 8.86
#